data_AF-A0A2E2RPE4-F1
#
_entry.id   AF-A0A2E2RPE4-F1
#
_cell.length_a   1.000
_cell.length_b   1.000
_cell.length_c   1.000
_cell.angle_alpha   90.00
_cell.angle_beta   90.00
_cell.angle_gamma   90.00
#
_symmetry.space_group_name_H-M   'P 1'
#
loop_
_entity.id
_entity.type
_entity.pdbx_description
1 polymer ?
#
loop_
_entity_poly.entity_id
_entity_poly.type
_entity_poly.pdbx_seq_one_letter_code
_entity_poly.pdbx_strand_id
1 'polypeptide(L)'
;MAARHWHYGLIGIGLALAAAALSSCEATVNPPPADPQYCPQVYQPVCARTEAGGETFPNACVARASGYEGYAPGTCEPRKPDRVCPQIYQPVCAQIGNQYRTYSNDCVAGAEGARTVYQGACKGG
;
A
#
# COMPACT_ATOMS: atom_id res chain seq x y z
N MET A 1 64.79 22.23 26.16
CA MET A 1 63.59 22.97 26.64
C MET A 1 62.36 22.34 26.01
N ALA A 2 61.86 21.25 26.62
CA ALA A 2 60.76 20.43 26.11
C ALA A 2 59.72 20.28 27.22
N ALA A 3 58.70 21.13 27.26
CA ALA A 3 57.66 21.08 28.31
C ALA A 3 56.37 21.87 27.99
N ARG A 4 55.99 22.10 26.73
CA ARG A 4 54.79 22.92 26.41
C ARG A 4 53.88 22.39 25.29
N HIS A 5 54.13 21.18 24.78
CA HIS A 5 53.32 20.61 23.69
C HIS A 5 52.26 19.58 24.15
N TRP A 6 52.18 19.29 25.44
CA TRP A 6 51.25 18.29 26.01
C TRP A 6 49.94 18.86 26.58
N HIS A 7 49.59 20.12 26.30
CA HIS A 7 48.32 20.71 26.74
C HIS A 7 47.36 21.04 25.58
N TYR A 8 47.86 21.15 24.34
CA TYR A 8 47.02 21.49 23.18
C TYR A 8 46.38 20.27 22.50
N GLY A 9 46.73 19.04 22.91
CA GLY A 9 46.18 17.80 22.36
C GLY A 9 44.80 17.41 22.92
N LEU A 10 44.39 17.95 24.07
CA LEU A 10 43.10 17.61 24.69
C LEU A 10 42.00 18.66 24.44
N ILE A 11 42.37 19.89 24.04
CA ILE A 11 41.38 20.95 23.75
C ILE A 11 40.85 20.84 22.31
N GLY A 12 41.62 20.26 21.39
CA GLY A 12 41.21 20.10 19.98
C GLY A 12 40.28 18.92 19.70
N ILE A 13 40.22 17.91 20.58
CA ILE A 13 39.40 16.70 20.38
C ILE A 13 37.98 16.86 20.96
N GLY A 14 37.77 17.80 21.89
CA GLY A 14 36.46 18.04 22.51
C GLY A 14 35.45 18.79 21.62
N LEU A 15 35.91 19.53 20.60
CA LEU A 15 35.04 20.37 19.76
C LEU A 15 34.60 19.74 18.44
N ALA A 16 35.14 18.57 18.06
CA ALA A 16 34.71 17.85 16.85
C ALA A 16 33.63 16.79 17.11
N LEU A 17 33.30 16.49 18.38
CA LEU A 17 32.29 15.49 18.75
C LEU A 17 30.89 16.06 19.02
N ALA A 18 30.70 17.38 18.90
CA ALA A 18 29.42 18.04 19.20
C ALA A 18 28.62 18.48 17.95
N ALA A 19 28.95 17.99 16.75
CA ALA A 19 28.30 18.40 15.50
C ALA A 19 27.54 17.27 14.77
N ALA A 20 27.25 16.14 15.43
CA ALA A 20 26.64 14.98 14.78
C ALA A 20 25.23 14.59 15.28
N ALA A 21 24.56 15.42 16.09
CA ALA A 21 23.29 15.05 16.74
C ALA A 21 22.10 15.97 16.41
N LEU A 22 22.09 16.62 15.25
CA LEU A 22 20.89 17.24 14.67
C LEU A 22 20.33 16.38 13.52
N SER A 23 20.43 15.06 13.66
CA SER A 23 19.85 14.11 12.71
C SER A 23 18.35 14.04 12.91
N SER A 24 17.64 14.94 12.22
CA SER A 24 16.25 14.87 11.75
C SER A 24 15.22 14.19 12.66
N CYS A 25 14.39 15.00 13.34
CA CYS A 25 13.02 14.57 13.62
C CYS A 25 12.29 14.45 12.27
N GLU A 26 12.19 13.24 11.73
CA GLU A 26 11.22 12.97 10.68
C GLU A 26 9.83 13.00 11.32
N ALA A 27 9.07 14.05 11.02
CA ALA A 27 7.65 14.08 11.32
C ALA A 27 6.97 13.08 10.37
N THR A 28 6.69 11.88 10.86
CA THR A 28 5.76 10.99 10.16
C THR A 28 4.38 11.63 10.23
N VAL A 29 3.92 12.18 9.11
CA VAL A 29 2.50 12.57 8.96
C VAL A 29 1.73 11.25 8.92
N ASN A 30 1.25 10.81 10.07
CA ASN A 30 0.25 9.76 10.11
C ASN A 30 -1.04 10.37 9.53
N PRO A 31 -1.53 9.90 8.36
CA PRO A 31 -2.81 10.37 7.87
C PRO A 31 -3.86 10.08 8.96
N PRO A 32 -4.77 11.02 9.24
CA PRO A 32 -5.87 10.74 10.16
C PRO A 32 -6.59 9.47 9.69
N PRO A 33 -7.10 8.63 10.62
CA PRO A 33 -7.93 7.50 10.23
C PRO A 33 -9.01 8.02 9.28
N ALA A 34 -9.19 7.32 8.16
CA ALA A 34 -10.14 7.75 7.15
C ALA A 34 -11.53 7.76 7.79
N ASP A 35 -12.02 8.94 8.17
CA ASP A 35 -13.36 9.13 8.70
C ASP A 35 -14.25 9.57 7.54
N PRO A 36 -15.35 8.84 7.25
CA PRO A 36 -16.23 9.16 6.14
C PRO A 36 -16.74 10.61 6.15
N GLN A 37 -16.82 11.25 7.31
CA GLN A 37 -17.27 12.64 7.46
C GLN A 37 -16.35 13.66 6.77
N TYR A 38 -15.07 13.34 6.58
CA TYR A 38 -14.11 14.25 5.93
C TYR A 38 -13.89 13.92 4.45
N CYS A 39 -14.68 13.02 3.87
CA CYS A 39 -14.54 12.70 2.46
C CYS A 39 -15.17 13.78 1.56
N PRO A 40 -14.48 14.16 0.47
CA PRO A 40 -15.05 15.10 -0.48
C PRO A 40 -16.33 14.53 -1.09
N GLN A 41 -17.31 15.39 -1.34
CA GLN A 41 -18.58 15.05 -1.99
C GLN A 41 -18.42 14.98 -3.52
N VAL A 42 -17.37 14.30 -3.98
CA VAL A 42 -17.08 14.07 -5.39
C VAL A 42 -17.48 12.65 -5.74
N TYR A 43 -18.26 12.49 -6.80
CA TYR A 43 -18.65 11.18 -7.31
C TYR A 43 -17.62 10.68 -8.32
N GLN A 44 -16.79 9.74 -7.88
CA GLN A 44 -15.78 9.03 -8.66
C GLN A 44 -15.78 7.57 -8.17
N PRO A 45 -16.77 6.77 -8.58
CA PRO A 45 -17.10 5.54 -7.90
C PRO A 45 -15.94 4.54 -7.95
N VAL A 46 -15.86 3.72 -6.89
CA VAL A 46 -14.93 2.60 -6.82
C VAL A 46 -15.65 1.35 -6.37
N CYS A 47 -15.19 0.20 -6.86
CA CYS A 47 -15.69 -1.12 -6.49
C CYS A 47 -14.68 -1.80 -5.59
N ALA A 48 -15.07 -2.06 -4.34
CA ALA A 48 -14.32 -2.93 -3.44
C ALA A 48 -14.87 -4.36 -3.55
N ARG A 49 -14.10 -5.25 -4.18
CA ARG A 49 -14.44 -6.66 -4.34
C ARG A 49 -13.92 -7.45 -3.14
N THR A 50 -14.74 -8.25 -2.49
CA THR A 50 -14.34 -9.20 -1.43
C THR A 50 -14.71 -10.62 -1.85
N GLU A 51 -14.40 -11.64 -1.06
CA GLU A 51 -14.91 -13.00 -1.34
C GLU A 51 -16.44 -13.08 -1.26
N ALA A 52 -17.07 -12.32 -0.36
CA ALA A 52 -18.51 -12.27 -0.16
C ALA A 52 -19.29 -11.51 -1.25
N GLY A 53 -18.64 -10.67 -2.05
CA GLY A 53 -19.34 -9.87 -3.06
C GLY A 53 -18.55 -8.67 -3.54
N GLY A 54 -19.25 -7.61 -3.94
CA GLY A 54 -18.65 -6.34 -4.32
C GLY A 54 -19.52 -5.20 -3.83
N GLU A 55 -18.90 -4.21 -3.19
CA GLU A 55 -19.55 -3.02 -2.69
C GLU A 55 -19.07 -1.79 -3.46
N THR A 56 -20.01 -0.95 -3.90
CA THR A 56 -19.72 0.27 -4.65
C THR A 56 -19.71 1.46 -3.69
N PHE A 57 -18.58 2.15 -3.63
CA PHE A 57 -18.42 3.38 -2.87
C PHE A 57 -18.52 4.59 -3.80
N PRO A 58 -19.04 5.74 -3.31
CA PRO A 58 -19.17 6.95 -4.12
C PRO A 58 -17.80 7.51 -4.54
N ASN A 59 -16.76 7.28 -3.74
CA ASN A 59 -15.37 7.54 -4.10
C ASN A 59 -14.37 6.73 -3.25
N ALA A 60 -13.10 6.80 -3.66
CA ALA A 60 -11.98 6.14 -3.01
C ALA A 60 -11.75 6.56 -1.55
N CYS A 61 -12.10 7.79 -1.17
CA CYS A 61 -11.98 8.22 0.22
C CYS A 61 -12.95 7.45 1.10
N VAL A 62 -14.22 7.37 0.70
CA VAL A 62 -15.26 6.65 1.45
C VAL A 62 -14.92 5.16 1.56
N ALA A 63 -14.44 4.54 0.47
CA ALA A 63 -14.02 3.13 0.51
C ALA A 63 -12.92 2.88 1.56
N ARG A 64 -11.88 3.72 1.59
CA ARG A 64 -10.80 3.64 2.60
C ARG A 64 -11.32 3.87 4.01
N ALA A 65 -12.23 4.83 4.16
CA ALA A 65 -12.87 5.12 5.44
C ALA A 65 -13.73 3.96 5.96
N SER A 66 -14.26 3.16 5.05
CA SER A 66 -14.95 1.89 5.35
C SER A 66 -14.01 0.69 5.51
N GLY A 67 -12.68 0.89 5.51
CA GLY A 67 -11.70 -0.17 5.75
C GLY A 67 -11.28 -0.99 4.53
N TYR A 68 -11.60 -0.52 3.32
CA TYR A 68 -11.20 -1.18 2.08
C TYR A 68 -9.95 -0.54 1.49
N GLU A 69 -8.88 -1.33 1.39
CA GLU A 69 -7.62 -0.91 0.74
C GLU A 69 -7.56 -1.33 -0.73
N GLY A 70 -8.20 -2.46 -1.07
CA GLY A 70 -8.31 -2.95 -2.43
C GLY A 70 -9.62 -2.56 -3.10
N TYR A 71 -9.54 -1.66 -4.08
CA TYR A 71 -10.67 -1.28 -4.93
C TYR A 71 -10.23 -0.96 -6.36
N ALA A 72 -11.18 -1.08 -7.30
CA ALA A 72 -11.01 -0.71 -8.69
C ALA A 72 -11.88 0.52 -9.05
N PRO A 73 -11.49 1.36 -10.02
CA PRO A 73 -12.35 2.42 -10.53
C PRO A 73 -13.66 1.88 -11.10
N GLY A 74 -14.74 2.65 -10.95
CA GLY A 74 -16.07 2.30 -11.43
C GLY A 74 -16.95 1.61 -10.39
N THR A 75 -18.20 1.35 -10.76
CA THR A 75 -19.15 0.60 -9.93
C THR A 75 -18.89 -0.90 -10.01
N CYS A 76 -19.35 -1.68 -9.02
CA CYS A 76 -19.23 -3.12 -9.08
C CYS A 76 -20.13 -3.72 -10.15
N GLU A 77 -19.51 -4.34 -11.16
CA GLU A 77 -20.21 -5.19 -12.13
C GLU A 77 -20.44 -6.59 -11.55
N PRO A 78 -21.55 -7.29 -11.80
CA PRO A 78 -21.77 -8.65 -11.35
C PRO A 78 -20.58 -9.58 -11.67
N ARG A 79 -20.27 -10.50 -10.76
CA ARG A 79 -19.29 -11.56 -11.05
C ARG A 79 -19.78 -12.35 -12.27
N LYS A 80 -18.83 -12.88 -13.03
CA LYS A 80 -19.11 -13.75 -14.18
C LYS A 80 -18.57 -15.16 -13.88
N PRO A 81 -19.19 -15.90 -12.95
CA PRO A 81 -18.73 -17.25 -12.59
C PRO A 81 -18.76 -18.20 -13.81
N ASP A 82 -19.67 -17.95 -14.76
CA ASP A 82 -19.80 -18.73 -16.00
C ASP A 82 -18.78 -18.31 -17.09
N ARG A 83 -17.84 -17.41 -16.79
CA ARG A 83 -16.81 -17.00 -17.74
C ARG A 83 -15.91 -18.20 -18.06
N VAL A 84 -15.92 -18.61 -19.32
CA VAL A 84 -15.01 -19.64 -19.81
C VAL A 84 -13.58 -19.07 -19.87
N CYS A 85 -12.66 -19.68 -19.14
CA CYS A 85 -11.25 -19.30 -19.12
C CYS A 85 -10.36 -20.37 -19.75
N PRO A 86 -9.29 -19.96 -20.47
CA PRO A 86 -8.32 -20.91 -20.99
C PRO A 86 -7.61 -21.65 -19.86
N GLN A 87 -7.31 -22.94 -20.08
CA GLN A 87 -6.56 -23.79 -19.15
C GLN A 87 -5.04 -23.60 -19.29
N ILE A 88 -4.61 -22.36 -19.49
CA ILE A 88 -3.19 -21.99 -19.61
C ILE A 88 -2.71 -21.54 -18.23
N TYR A 89 -1.57 -22.10 -17.78
CA TYR A 89 -0.94 -21.69 -16.53
C TYR A 89 0.03 -20.52 -16.79
N GLN A 90 -0.42 -19.32 -16.48
CA GLN A 90 0.34 -18.06 -16.53
C GLN A 90 -0.01 -17.29 -15.26
N PRO A 91 0.58 -17.67 -14.11
CA PRO A 91 0.05 -17.26 -12.83
C PRO A 91 0.17 -15.75 -12.63
N VAL A 92 -0.79 -15.19 -11.89
CA VAL A 92 -0.79 -13.76 -11.54
C VAL A 92 -1.07 -13.58 -10.06
N CYS A 93 -0.47 -12.54 -9.48
CA CYS A 93 -0.80 -12.10 -8.13
C CYS A 93 -1.86 -11.02 -8.25
N ALA A 94 -3.05 -11.31 -7.74
CA ALA A 94 -4.18 -10.40 -7.79
C ALA A 94 -4.68 -10.09 -6.37
N GLN A 95 -5.23 -8.90 -6.21
CA GLN A 95 -5.85 -8.45 -4.97
C GLN A 95 -7.36 -8.70 -5.03
N ILE A 96 -7.89 -9.32 -3.97
CA ILE A 96 -9.33 -9.41 -3.71
C ILE A 96 -9.57 -8.95 -2.28
N GLY A 97 -10.29 -7.85 -2.14
CA GLY A 97 -10.47 -7.13 -0.88
C GLY A 97 -9.14 -6.65 -0.35
N ASN A 98 -8.85 -7.00 0.90
CA ASN A 98 -7.57 -6.69 1.55
C ASN A 98 -6.57 -7.86 1.46
N GLN A 99 -6.83 -8.87 0.62
CA GLN A 99 -6.00 -10.06 0.48
C GLN A 99 -5.35 -10.12 -0.91
N TYR A 100 -4.16 -10.70 -0.96
CA TYR A 100 -3.45 -11.03 -2.18
C TYR A 100 -3.49 -12.55 -2.39
N ARG A 101 -3.83 -12.99 -3.60
CA ARG A 101 -3.91 -14.41 -3.94
C ARG A 101 -3.33 -14.68 -5.32
N THR A 102 -2.65 -15.81 -5.43
CA THR A 102 -2.17 -16.32 -6.72
C THR A 102 -3.32 -16.97 -7.48
N TYR A 103 -3.53 -16.51 -8.71
CA TYR A 103 -4.47 -17.08 -9.67
C TYR A 103 -3.72 -17.82 -10.78
N SER A 104 -4.35 -18.83 -11.39
CA SER A 104 -3.73 -19.63 -12.46
C SER A 104 -3.48 -18.83 -13.74
N ASN A 105 -4.33 -17.83 -14.01
CA ASN A 105 -4.16 -16.82 -15.05
C ASN A 105 -5.08 -15.60 -14.81
N ASP A 106 -4.86 -14.53 -15.59
CA ASP A 106 -5.63 -13.28 -15.54
C ASP A 106 -7.14 -13.47 -15.78
N CYS A 107 -7.54 -14.43 -16.63
CA CYS A 107 -8.95 -14.69 -16.88
C CYS A 107 -9.66 -15.19 -15.62
N VAL A 108 -9.05 -16.16 -14.93
CA VAL A 108 -9.59 -16.75 -13.69
C VAL A 108 -9.62 -15.70 -12.58
N ALA A 109 -8.58 -14.87 -12.43
CA ALA A 109 -8.58 -13.76 -11.49
C ALA A 109 -9.77 -12.80 -11.74
N GLY A 110 -9.97 -12.38 -12.98
CA GLY A 110 -11.06 -11.48 -13.34
C GLY A 110 -12.46 -12.11 -13.22
N ALA A 111 -12.60 -13.43 -13.42
CA ALA A 111 -13.87 -14.13 -13.24
C ALA A 111 -14.35 -14.10 -11.77
N GLU A 112 -13.41 -14.20 -10.83
CA GLU A 112 -13.67 -14.06 -9.38
C GLU A 112 -13.80 -12.60 -8.93
N GLY A 113 -13.43 -11.65 -9.80
CA GLY A 113 -13.42 -10.22 -9.50
C GLY A 113 -12.17 -9.74 -8.76
N ALA A 114 -11.08 -10.51 -8.82
CA ALA A 114 -9.77 -10.10 -8.33
C ALA A 114 -9.08 -9.17 -9.35
N ARG A 115 -8.33 -8.18 -8.85
CA ARG A 115 -7.57 -7.23 -9.66
C ARG A 115 -6.11 -7.67 -9.73
N THR A 116 -5.61 -7.99 -10.92
CA THR A 116 -4.19 -8.30 -11.11
C THR A 116 -3.30 -7.13 -10.69
N VAL A 117 -2.32 -7.42 -9.83
CA VAL A 117 -1.32 -6.47 -9.33
C VAL A 117 -0.04 -6.63 -10.12
N TYR A 118 0.43 -7.87 -10.29
CA TYR A 118 1.62 -8.19 -11.09
C TYR A 118 1.58 -9.63 -11.64
N GLN A 119 2.40 -9.86 -12.66
CA GLN A 119 2.58 -11.16 -13.30
C GLN A 119 3.47 -12.10 -12.45
N GLY A 120 3.10 -13.37 -12.38
CA GLY A 120 3.71 -14.37 -11.52
C GLY A 120 2.95 -14.58 -10.20
N ALA A 121 3.33 -15.61 -9.44
CA ALA A 121 2.70 -15.91 -8.15
C ALA A 121 2.96 -14.83 -7.08
N CYS A 122 2.03 -14.70 -6.12
CA CYS A 122 2.23 -13.85 -4.95
C CYS A 122 3.46 -14.30 -4.15
N LYS A 123 4.30 -13.35 -3.73
CA LYS A 123 5.55 -13.61 -3.01
C LYS A 123 5.37 -13.29 -1.52
N GLY A 124 4.58 -14.09 -0.79
CA GLY A 124 4.37 -13.96 0.66
C GLY A 124 3.63 -12.69 1.09
N GLY A 125 2.59 -12.85 1.91
CA GLY A 125 1.83 -11.75 2.51
C GLY A 125 2.47 -11.21 3.78
#